data_AF-A0A2S7PM99-F1
#
_entry.id   AF-A0A2S7PM99-F1
#
_cell.length_a   1.000
_cell.length_b   1.000
_cell.length_c   1.000
_cell.angle_alpha   90.00
_cell.angle_beta   90.00
_cell.angle_gamma   90.00
#
_symmetry.space_group_name_H-M   'P 1'
#
loop_
_entity.id
_entity.type
_entity.pdbx_description
1 polymer ?
#
loop_
_entity_poly.entity_id
_entity_poly.type
_entity_poly.pdbx_seq_one_letter_code
_entity_poly.pdbx_strand_id
1 'polypeptide(L)'
;MSNWTVVSWYWNSQKNFLVVDSKTDNAAIEEAFERFTTERKDIGILLINQHIAERIRHRVDTYTAAFPALLEIPSKDHPYDPEKDSVLRRVRRLFGE
;
A
#
# COMPACT_ATOMS: atom_id res chain seq x y z
N MET A 1 -41.54 -11.95 -28.73
CA MET A 1 -40.84 -10.76 -28.21
C MET A 1 -39.87 -11.24 -27.16
N SER A 2 -38.58 -11.20 -27.46
CA SER A 2 -37.54 -11.79 -26.61
C SER A 2 -37.24 -10.86 -25.43
N ASN A 3 -37.38 -11.38 -24.20
CA ASN A 3 -36.97 -10.66 -23.00
C ASN A 3 -35.44 -10.55 -22.98
N TRP A 4 -34.94 -9.31 -22.89
CA TRP A 4 -33.54 -9.03 -22.63
C TRP A 4 -33.33 -8.89 -21.13
N THR A 5 -32.61 -9.83 -20.54
CA THR A 5 -32.12 -9.71 -19.16
C THR A 5 -30.87 -8.82 -19.18
N VAL A 6 -30.93 -7.66 -18.53
CA VAL A 6 -29.73 -6.84 -18.29
C VAL A 6 -28.92 -7.52 -17.20
N VAL A 7 -27.82 -8.19 -17.58
CA VAL A 7 -26.81 -8.64 -16.63
C VAL A 7 -25.92 -7.44 -16.32
N SER A 8 -26.18 -6.78 -15.20
CA SER A 8 -25.28 -5.74 -14.69
C SER A 8 -23.97 -6.40 -14.25
N TRP A 9 -22.95 -6.31 -15.09
CA TRP A 9 -21.58 -6.63 -14.70
C TRP A 9 -21.13 -5.51 -13.76
N TYR A 10 -21.10 -5.77 -12.45
CA TYR A 10 -20.53 -4.85 -11.48
C TYR A 10 -19.03 -4.69 -11.79
N TRP A 11 -18.69 -3.69 -12.60
CA TRP A 11 -17.34 -3.16 -12.64
C TRP A 11 -17.11 -2.50 -11.29
N ASN A 12 -16.44 -3.22 -10.40
CA ASN A 12 -16.24 -2.78 -9.02
C ASN A 12 -15.46 -1.45 -9.08
N SER A 13 -16.17 -0.33 -8.87
CA SER A 13 -15.67 1.05 -9.02
C SER A 13 -14.74 1.45 -7.85
N GLN A 14 -13.93 0.50 -7.41
CA GLN A 14 -13.04 0.61 -6.28
C GLN A 14 -11.75 1.30 -6.70
N LYS A 15 -11.50 2.47 -6.10
CA LYS A 15 -10.26 3.23 -6.28
C LYS A 15 -9.05 2.38 -5.84
N ASN A 16 -7.94 2.53 -6.57
CA ASN A 16 -6.64 1.92 -6.28
C ASN A 16 -5.68 2.91 -5.59
N PHE A 17 -6.24 3.93 -4.93
CA PHE A 17 -5.48 4.93 -4.21
C PHE A 17 -6.25 5.38 -2.97
N LEU A 18 -5.49 5.83 -1.97
CA LEU A 18 -5.99 6.56 -0.81
C LEU A 18 -5.23 7.89 -0.76
N VAL A 19 -5.95 9.01 -0.72
CA VAL A 19 -5.35 10.33 -0.46
C VAL A 19 -5.26 10.47 1.05
N VAL A 20 -4.03 10.64 1.55
CA VAL A 20 -3.77 10.79 2.99
C VAL A 20 -3.45 12.24 3.28
N ASP A 21 -4.19 12.81 4.22
CA ASP A 21 -3.97 14.15 4.77
C ASP A 21 -3.66 14.09 6.29
N SER A 22 -3.52 15.25 6.92
CA SER A 22 -3.24 15.36 8.35
C SER A 22 -4.40 14.93 9.26
N LYS A 23 -5.61 14.78 8.72
CA LYS A 23 -6.82 14.37 9.46
C LYS A 23 -7.13 12.89 9.28
N THR A 24 -6.52 12.25 8.29
CA THR A 24 -6.69 10.84 8.00
C THR A 24 -6.16 10.02 9.17
N ASP A 25 -6.98 9.14 9.73
CA ASP A 25 -6.61 8.31 10.87
C ASP A 25 -5.67 7.16 10.49
N ASN A 26 -4.83 6.71 11.42
CA ASN A 26 -3.95 5.56 11.21
C ASN A 26 -4.74 4.30 10.87
N ALA A 27 -5.89 4.07 11.52
CA ALA A 27 -6.74 2.92 11.25
C ALA A 27 -7.19 2.86 9.78
N ALA A 28 -7.52 4.01 9.18
CA ALA A 28 -7.93 4.08 7.78
C ALA A 28 -6.76 3.76 6.82
N ILE A 29 -5.53 4.12 7.20
CA ILE A 29 -4.32 3.80 6.43
C ILE A 29 -4.04 2.30 6.51
N GLU A 30 -4.19 1.70 7.69
CA GLU A 30 -4.02 0.26 7.90
C GLU A 30 -5.05 -0.56 7.12
N GLU A 31 -6.32 -0.17 7.16
CA GLU A 31 -7.39 -0.82 6.40
C GLU A 31 -7.12 -0.76 4.89
N ALA A 32 -6.70 0.42 4.39
CA ALA A 32 -6.35 0.56 2.98
C ALA A 32 -5.11 -0.28 2.60
N PHE A 33 -4.10 -0.33 3.46
CA PHE A 33 -2.92 -1.15 3.25
C PHE A 33 -3.28 -2.64 3.18
N GLU A 34 -4.10 -3.13 4.11
CA GLU A 34 -4.56 -4.53 4.13
C GLU A 34 -5.39 -4.87 2.90
N ARG A 35 -6.31 -3.99 2.53
CA ARG A 35 -7.12 -4.15 1.31
C ARG A 35 -6.26 -4.22 0.04
N PHE A 36 -5.24 -3.37 -0.09
CA PHE A 36 -4.37 -3.38 -1.26
C PHE A 36 -3.38 -4.54 -1.28
N THR A 37 -2.97 -5.05 -0.11
CA THR A 37 -1.97 -6.12 -0.02
C THR A 37 -2.55 -7.53 0.04
N THR A 38 -3.77 -7.68 0.57
CA THR A 38 -4.34 -8.99 0.93
C THR A 38 -5.63 -9.29 0.19
N GLU A 39 -6.54 -8.31 0.07
CA GLU A 39 -7.86 -8.53 -0.55
C GLU A 39 -7.82 -8.40 -2.08
N ARG A 40 -7.04 -7.45 -2.58
CA ARG A 40 -6.90 -7.13 -4.01
C ARG A 40 -5.81 -7.99 -4.67
N LYS A 41 -6.21 -8.96 -5.51
CA LYS A 41 -5.28 -9.83 -6.26
C LYS A 41 -4.76 -9.22 -7.57
N ASP A 42 -5.29 -8.08 -7.98
CA ASP A 42 -4.99 -7.38 -9.23
C ASP A 42 -3.95 -6.26 -9.07
N ILE A 43 -3.37 -6.10 -7.88
CA ILE A 43 -2.33 -5.11 -7.60
C ILE A 43 -0.96 -5.81 -7.66
N GLY A 44 -0.08 -5.33 -8.53
CA GLY A 44 1.29 -5.83 -8.65
C GLY A 44 2.30 -5.04 -7.80
N ILE A 45 2.09 -3.73 -7.66
CA ILE A 45 2.99 -2.80 -6.95
C ILE A 45 2.14 -1.84 -6.13
N LEU A 46 2.49 -1.65 -4.85
CA LEU A 46 1.92 -0.68 -3.94
C LEU A 46 2.96 0.41 -3.65
N LEU A 47 2.68 1.63 -4.11
CA LEU A 47 3.49 2.81 -3.80
C LEU A 47 2.95 3.50 -2.55
N ILE A 48 3.82 3.79 -1.58
CA ILE A 48 3.46 4.49 -0.35
C ILE A 48 4.48 5.59 -0.06
N ASN A 49 4.03 6.77 0.36
CA ASN A 49 4.97 7.79 0.81
C ASN A 49 5.66 7.33 2.10
N GLN A 50 6.98 7.47 2.20
CA GLN A 50 7.75 7.00 3.36
C GLN A 50 7.23 7.56 4.70
N HIS A 51 6.86 8.84 4.74
CA HIS A 51 6.31 9.45 5.96
C HIS A 51 4.93 8.87 6.36
N ILE A 52 4.18 8.33 5.40
CA ILE A 52 2.91 7.63 5.66
C ILE A 52 3.19 6.18 6.09
N ALA A 53 4.16 5.52 5.46
CA ALA A 53 4.62 4.19 5.86
C ALA A 53 5.09 4.18 7.33
N GLU A 54 5.74 5.25 7.78
CA GLU A 54 6.17 5.39 9.18
C GLU A 54 5.02 5.36 10.18
N ARG A 55 3.85 5.90 9.83
CA ARG A 55 2.66 5.91 10.70
C ARG A 55 2.14 4.50 10.97
N ILE A 56 2.36 3.58 10.04
CA ILE A 56 1.93 2.17 10.10
C ILE A 56 3.12 1.21 10.02
N ARG A 57 4.29 1.63 10.51
CA ARG A 57 5.57 0.91 10.34
C ARG A 57 5.49 -0.56 10.72
N HIS A 58 4.74 -0.88 11.77
CA HIS A 58 4.52 -2.25 12.22
C HIS A 58 3.82 -3.14 11.17
N ARG A 59 2.89 -2.62 10.37
CA ARG A 59 2.25 -3.36 9.26
C ARG A 59 3.20 -3.51 8.07
N VAL A 60 3.94 -2.45 7.75
CA VAL A 60 4.92 -2.44 6.66
C VAL A 60 6.03 -3.45 6.92
N ASP A 61 6.62 -3.46 8.12
CA ASP A 61 7.73 -4.35 8.46
C ASP A 61 7.31 -5.84 8.57
N THR A 62 6.04 -6.10 8.90
CA THR A 62 5.49 -7.46 8.97
C THR A 62 5.06 -8.01 7.61
N TYR A 63 4.91 -7.12 6.61
CA TYR A 63 4.57 -7.51 5.26
C TYR A 63 5.75 -8.15 4.54
N THR A 64 5.65 -9.46 4.28
CA THR A 64 6.73 -10.27 3.70
C THR A 64 6.33 -10.98 2.40
N ALA A 65 5.10 -10.78 1.94
CA ALA A 65 4.63 -11.37 0.69
C ALA A 65 5.36 -10.76 -0.52
N ALA A 66 5.55 -11.56 -1.56
CA ALA A 66 6.22 -11.13 -2.79
C ALA A 66 5.34 -10.20 -3.63
N PHE A 67 4.02 -10.32 -3.53
CA PHE A 67 3.06 -9.52 -4.28
C PHE A 67 1.90 -9.04 -3.39
N PRO A 68 1.46 -7.77 -3.55
CA PRO A 68 2.12 -6.72 -4.34
C PRO A 68 3.50 -6.31 -3.79
N ALA A 69 4.41 -5.90 -4.69
CA ALA A 69 5.68 -5.31 -4.28
C ALA A 69 5.44 -3.95 -3.59
N LEU A 70 5.94 -3.77 -2.38
CA LEU A 70 5.81 -2.54 -1.62
C LEU A 70 7.02 -1.62 -1.87
N LEU A 71 6.78 -0.38 -2.27
CA LEU A 71 7.82 0.61 -2.51
C LEU A 71 7.53 1.92 -1.77
N GLU A 72 8.47 2.33 -0.90
CA GLU A 72 8.43 3.61 -0.20
C GLU A 72 9.00 4.72 -1.09
N ILE A 73 8.25 5.81 -1.30
CA ILE A 73 8.66 6.95 -2.13
C ILE A 73 8.76 8.25 -1.30
N PRO A 74 9.64 9.19 -1.67
CA PRO A 74 9.64 10.53 -1.07
C PRO A 74 8.37 11.31 -1.41
N SER A 75 8.12 12.39 -0.67
CA SER A 75 7.10 13.38 -0.99
C SER A 75 7.72 14.77 -1.19
N LYS A 76 6.94 15.72 -1.70
CA LYS A 76 7.41 17.10 -1.94
C LYS A 76 7.96 17.75 -0.66
N ASP A 77 7.30 17.53 0.48
CA ASP A 77 7.60 18.19 1.75
C ASP A 77 8.45 17.33 2.70
N HIS A 78 8.51 16.01 2.45
CA HIS A 78 9.28 15.06 3.25
C HIS A 78 10.27 14.30 2.35
N PRO A 79 11.58 14.65 2.39
CA PRO A 79 12.61 13.98 1.61
C PRO A 79 12.78 12.53 2.07
N TYR A 80 13.35 11.70 1.20
CA TYR A 80 13.63 10.29 1.49
C TYR A 80 14.76 10.15 2.51
N ASP A 81 14.52 9.30 3.51
CA ASP A 81 15.48 8.89 4.54
C ASP A 81 15.82 7.40 4.37
N PRO A 82 17.01 7.05 3.84
CA PRO A 82 17.41 5.66 3.62
C PRO A 82 17.42 4.79 4.88
N GLU A 83 17.55 5.39 6.07
CA GLU A 83 17.61 4.65 7.33
C GLU A 83 16.25 4.13 7.78
N LYS A 84 15.16 4.69 7.24
CA LYS A 84 13.77 4.31 7.56
C LYS A 84 13.16 3.35 6.56
N ASP A 85 13.83 3.08 5.45
CA ASP A 85 13.32 2.19 4.41
C ASP A 85 13.40 0.72 4.84
N SER A 86 12.25 0.04 4.77
CA SER A 86 12.12 -1.36 5.18
C SER A 86 12.93 -2.34 4.31
N VAL A 87 13.06 -2.07 3.01
CA VAL A 87 13.84 -2.88 2.07
C VAL A 87 15.33 -2.71 2.36
N LEU A 88 15.82 -1.47 2.50
CA LEU A 88 17.22 -1.21 2.82
C LEU A 88 17.61 -1.77 4.18
N ARG A 89 16.74 -1.67 5.19
CA ARG A 89 16.94 -2.31 6.50
C ARG A 89 17.08 -3.82 6.38
N ARG A 90 16.25 -4.46 5.56
CA ARG A 90 16.32 -5.91 5.33
C ARG A 90 17.61 -6.31 4.63
N VAL A 91 18.05 -5.50 3.66
CA VAL A 91 19.34 -5.69 2.97
C VAL A 91 20.50 -5.57 3.97
N ARG A 92 20.56 -4.50 4.79
CA ARG A 92 21.62 -4.33 5.80
C ARG A 92 21.70 -5.50 6.77
N ARG A 93 20.56 -6.01 7.26
CA ARG A 93 20.52 -7.22 8.12
C ARG A 93 21.11 -8.46 7.46
N LEU A 94 20.97 -8.62 6.14
CA LEU A 94 21.55 -9.74 5.40
C LEU A 94 23.08 -9.60 5.23
N PHE A 95 23.59 -8.37 5.27
CA PHE A 95 25.01 -8.06 5.13
C PHE A 95 25.78 -7.91 6.45
N GLY A 96 25.11 -8.06 7.60
CA GLY A 96 25.78 -8.22 8.90
C GLY A 96 26.23 -6.92 9.59
N GLU A 97 25.55 -5.80 9.32
CA GLU A 97 25.57 -4.61 10.20
C GLU A 97 24.34 -4.58 11.12
#